data_AF-A0A945YY79-F1
#
_entry.id   AF-A0A945YY79-F1
#
_cell.length_a   1.000
_cell.length_b   1.000
_cell.length_c   1.000
_cell.angle_alpha   90.00
_cell.angle_beta   90.00
_cell.angle_gamma   90.00
#
_symmetry.space_group_name_H-M   'P 1'
#
loop_
_entity.id
_entity.type
_entity.pdbx_description
1 polymer ?
#
loop_
_entity_poly.entity_id
_entity_poly.type
_entity_poly.pdbx_seq_one_letter_code
_entity_poly.pdbx_strand_id
1 'polypeptide(L)'
;IIPNRDNDILGLAVAHAQISEDQRDAEDVSEVDGSTFHSMDSHETVIELTYKTQVFPWLAIQPGVQTVFNPGADADLDNAVVSILRFQVNF
;
A
#
# COMPACT_ATOMS: atom_id res chain seq x y z
N ILE A 1 7.35 -22.11 8.89
CA ILE A 1 8.02 -20.79 8.99
C ILE A 1 8.42 -20.49 10.44
N ILE A 2 7.66 -20.95 11.45
CA ILE A 2 8.07 -20.99 12.86
C ILE A 2 7.61 -22.33 13.47
N PRO A 3 8.44 -23.06 14.24
CA PRO A 3 8.02 -24.29 14.91
C PRO A 3 6.82 -24.07 15.85
N ASN A 4 5.87 -25.01 15.90
CA ASN A 4 4.63 -24.95 16.69
C ASN A 4 3.63 -23.84 16.30
N ARG A 5 3.81 -23.19 15.14
CA ARG A 5 2.89 -22.18 14.59
C ARG A 5 2.38 -22.59 13.22
N ASP A 6 1.88 -23.81 13.13
CA ASP A 6 1.56 -24.45 11.85
C ASP A 6 0.35 -23.81 11.15
N ASN A 7 -0.47 -23.07 11.90
CA ASN A 7 -1.64 -22.35 11.39
C ASN A 7 -1.34 -20.90 10.98
N ASP A 8 -0.10 -20.44 11.13
CA ASP A 8 0.26 -19.06 10.82
C ASP A 8 0.60 -18.89 9.34
N ILE A 9 0.21 -17.75 8.77
CA ILE A 9 0.35 -17.45 7.34
C ILE A 9 1.23 -16.21 7.18
N LEU A 10 2.31 -16.34 6.40
CA LEU A 10 3.10 -15.21 5.91
C LEU A 10 2.60 -14.83 4.52
N GLY A 11 2.23 -13.56 4.32
CA GLY A 11 1.78 -13.02 3.05
C GLY A 11 2.73 -11.94 2.53
N LEU A 12 3.04 -11.97 1.24
CA LEU A 12 3.76 -10.93 0.51
C LEU A 12 2.94 -10.57 -0.73
N ALA A 13 2.67 -9.28 -0.93
CA ALA A 13 1.95 -8.77 -2.09
C ALA A 13 2.70 -7.59 -2.73
N VAL A 14 2.55 -7.46 -4.04
CA VAL A 14 3.02 -6.31 -4.82
C VAL A 14 1.87 -5.85 -5.70
N ALA A 15 1.53 -4.57 -5.61
CA ALA A 15 0.58 -3.90 -6.49
C ALA A 15 1.31 -2.81 -7.26
N HIS A 16 1.00 -2.67 -8.54
CA HIS A 16 1.60 -1.66 -9.41
C HIS A 16 0.49 -1.02 -10.24
N ALA A 17 0.37 0.30 -10.16
CA ALA A 17 -0.58 1.10 -10.93
C ALA A 17 0.21 2.06 -11.81
N GLN A 18 -0.13 2.12 -13.09
CA GLN A 18 0.44 3.08 -14.04
C GLN A 18 -0.59 4.14 -14.37
N ILE A 19 -0.19 5.40 -14.36
CA ILE A 19 -1.02 6.52 -14.77
C ILE A 19 -0.77 6.78 -16.26
N SER A 20 -1.84 6.86 -17.05
CA SER A 20 -1.75 7.10 -18.49
C SER A 20 -1.30 8.54 -18.80
N GLU A 21 -0.53 8.70 -19.87
CA GLU A 21 0.02 9.98 -20.32
C GLU A 21 -1.08 11.05 -20.51
N ASP A 22 -2.25 10.69 -21.06
CA ASP A 22 -3.39 11.59 -21.23
C ASP A 22 -3.94 12.19 -19.91
N GLN A 23 -3.80 11.48 -18.79
CA GLN A 23 -4.21 12.00 -17.47
C GLN A 23 -3.14 12.92 -16.86
N ARG A 24 -1.86 12.65 -17.13
CA ARG A 24 -0.74 13.51 -16.70
C ARG A 24 -0.79 14.84 -17.44
N ASP A 25 -1.04 14.79 -18.74
CA ASP A 25 -1.20 15.98 -19.56
C ASP A 25 -2.45 16.76 -19.16
N ALA A 26 -3.59 16.11 -18.88
CA ALA A 26 -4.83 16.80 -18.49
C ALA A 26 -4.75 17.55 -17.14
N GLU A 27 -3.95 17.06 -16.19
CA GLU A 27 -3.68 17.77 -14.93
C GLU A 27 -2.67 18.91 -15.16
N ASP A 28 -1.63 18.71 -15.98
CA ASP A 28 -0.65 19.75 -16.41
C ASP A 28 -1.34 20.91 -17.16
N VAL A 29 -2.36 20.65 -18.00
CA VAL A 29 -3.14 21.75 -18.65
C VAL A 29 -4.18 22.40 -17.73
N SER A 30 -4.59 21.74 -16.65
CA SER A 30 -5.47 22.36 -15.63
C SER A 30 -4.70 23.30 -14.69
N GLU A 31 -3.37 23.32 -14.76
CA GLU A 31 -2.45 24.17 -13.97
C GLU A 31 -2.22 25.59 -14.53
N VAL A 32 -2.91 25.99 -15.61
CA VAL A 32 -2.78 27.35 -16.20
C VAL A 32 -3.33 28.49 -15.29
N ASP A 33 -3.97 28.17 -14.16
CA ASP A 33 -4.48 29.16 -13.19
C ASP A 33 -3.53 29.47 -12.00
N GLY A 34 -2.27 29.01 -12.05
CA GLY A 34 -1.18 29.60 -11.27
C GLY A 34 -1.11 29.29 -9.77
N SER A 35 -1.63 28.15 -9.31
CA SER A 35 -1.50 27.74 -7.91
C SER A 35 -0.94 26.33 -7.75
N THR A 36 0.32 26.27 -7.27
CA THR A 36 1.05 25.08 -6.78
C THR A 36 1.48 24.09 -7.86
N PHE A 37 2.79 23.97 -8.06
CA PHE A 37 3.38 22.92 -8.90
C PHE A 37 3.13 21.57 -8.22
N HIS A 38 2.43 20.65 -8.88
CA HIS A 38 2.38 19.24 -8.47
C HIS A 38 2.95 18.37 -9.58
N SER A 39 4.20 17.96 -9.43
CA SER A 39 4.82 17.06 -10.42
C SER A 39 4.17 15.69 -10.32
N MET A 40 3.47 15.20 -11.34
CA MET A 40 2.92 13.84 -11.32
C MET A 40 3.96 12.81 -11.78
N ASP A 41 4.16 11.77 -10.99
CA ASP A 41 4.87 10.55 -11.36
C ASP A 41 4.06 9.67 -12.32
N SER A 42 4.72 8.71 -12.97
CA SER A 42 4.08 7.82 -13.96
C SER A 42 3.41 6.59 -13.36
N HIS A 43 3.69 6.28 -12.10
CA HIS A 43 3.24 5.05 -11.46
C HIS A 43 3.22 5.14 -9.94
N GLU A 44 2.39 4.31 -9.32
CA GLU A 44 2.42 4.01 -7.89
C GLU A 44 2.71 2.51 -7.71
N THR A 45 3.59 2.16 -6.76
CA THR A 45 3.85 0.76 -6.42
C THR A 45 3.68 0.53 -4.92
N VAL A 46 2.98 -0.52 -4.54
CA VAL A 46 2.80 -0.91 -3.13
C VAL A 46 3.40 -2.29 -2.92
N ILE A 47 4.26 -2.41 -1.90
CA ILE A 47 4.75 -3.71 -1.41
C ILE A 47 4.16 -3.92 -0.02
N GLU A 48 3.45 -5.01 0.20
CA GLU A 48 2.83 -5.35 1.49
C GLU A 48 3.38 -6.68 2.03
N LEU A 49 3.76 -6.67 3.31
CA LEU A 49 4.15 -7.85 4.07
C LEU A 49 3.19 -8.01 5.26
N THR A 50 2.60 -9.20 5.39
CA THR A 50 1.70 -9.52 6.51
C THR A 50 2.06 -10.84 7.16
N TYR A 51 1.75 -10.95 8.46
CA TYR A 51 1.88 -12.20 9.20
C TYR A 51 0.60 -12.45 10.00
N LYS A 52 -0.21 -13.40 9.56
CA LYS A 52 -1.40 -13.83 10.29
C LYS A 52 -1.02 -14.90 11.30
N THR A 53 -1.41 -14.66 12.53
CA THR A 53 -1.16 -15.55 13.66
C THR A 53 -2.45 -16.02 14.30
N GLN A 54 -2.62 -17.34 14.43
CA GLN A 54 -3.78 -17.91 15.12
C GLN A 54 -3.46 -17.95 16.63
N VAL A 55 -4.10 -17.07 17.41
CA VAL A 55 -3.83 -16.94 18.84
C VAL A 55 -4.68 -17.93 19.64
N PHE A 56 -5.97 -18.01 19.30
CA PHE A 56 -6.93 -18.98 19.85
C PHE A 56 -7.78 -19.53 18.72
N PRO A 57 -8.47 -20.67 18.83
CA PRO A 57 -9.32 -21.19 17.73
C PRO A 57 -10.35 -20.19 17.17
N TRP A 58 -10.80 -19.25 18.01
CA TRP A 58 -11.77 -18.21 17.67
C TRP A 58 -11.13 -16.85 17.32
N LEU A 59 -9.81 -16.67 17.51
CA LEU A 59 -9.11 -15.38 17.32
C LEU A 59 -7.83 -15.53 16.50
N ALA A 60 -7.73 -14.75 15.42
CA ALA A 60 -6.48 -14.49 14.73
C ALA A 60 -6.15 -13.00 14.69
N ILE A 61 -4.86 -12.69 14.74
CA ILE A 61 -4.30 -11.34 14.63
C ILE A 61 -3.37 -11.33 13.42
N GLN A 62 -3.42 -10.28 12.61
CA GLN A 62 -2.58 -10.15 11.42
C GLN A 62 -1.99 -8.73 11.36
N PRO A 63 -0.81 -8.51 11.96
CA PRO A 63 0.00 -7.34 11.66
C PRO A 63 0.43 -7.33 10.19
N GLY A 64 0.56 -6.13 9.65
CA GLY A 64 1.06 -5.86 8.32
C GLY A 64 1.82 -4.55 8.25
N VAL A 65 2.77 -4.48 7.32
CA VAL A 65 3.43 -3.26 6.90
C VAL A 65 3.37 -3.18 5.38
N GLN A 66 3.06 -2.02 4.85
CA GLN A 66 3.16 -1.76 3.42
C GLN A 66 4.01 -0.51 3.18
N THR A 67 4.82 -0.57 2.13
CA THR A 67 5.54 0.58 1.60
C THR A 67 4.89 0.98 0.29
N VAL A 68 4.48 2.23 0.20
CA VAL A 68 3.90 2.86 -0.99
C VAL A 68 4.98 3.76 -1.60
N PHE A 69 5.35 3.46 -2.83
CA PHE A 69 6.28 4.25 -3.64
C PHE A 69 5.47 5.15 -4.57
N ASN A 70 5.81 6.44 -4.57
CA ASN A 70 5.15 7.49 -5.34
C ASN A 70 3.63 7.50 -5.08
N PRO A 71 3.19 7.79 -3.83
CA PRO A 71 1.78 7.73 -3.47
C PRO A 71 0.96 8.74 -4.29
N GLY A 72 -0.15 8.28 -4.85
CA GLY A 72 -0.98 9.07 -5.77
C GLY A 72 -0.31 9.36 -7.12
N ALA A 73 0.88 8.79 -7.35
CA ALA A 73 1.84 9.26 -8.35
C ALA A 73 2.04 10.79 -8.30
N ASP A 74 2.14 11.33 -7.10
CA ASP A 74 2.64 12.69 -6.87
C ASP A 74 4.14 12.60 -6.57
N ALA A 75 4.96 13.19 -7.45
CA ALA A 75 6.41 13.19 -7.38
C ALA A 75 6.97 14.15 -6.33
N ASP A 76 6.13 15.05 -5.79
CA ASP A 76 6.47 15.90 -4.66
C ASP A 76 6.22 15.20 -3.31
N LEU A 77 5.60 14.01 -3.32
CA LEU A 77 5.40 13.19 -2.13
C LEU A 77 6.51 12.16 -1.94
N ASP A 78 7.07 12.13 -0.72
CA ASP A 78 7.95 11.05 -0.28
C ASP A 78 7.22 9.70 -0.20
N ASN A 79 7.99 8.61 -0.34
CA ASN A 79 7.49 7.26 -0.12
C ASN A 79 6.85 7.12 1.27
N ALA A 80 5.71 6.43 1.35
CA ALA A 80 4.97 6.24 2.59
C ALA A 80 5.16 4.81 3.14
N VAL A 81 5.29 4.70 4.46
CA VAL A 81 5.23 3.42 5.17
C VAL A 81 3.98 3.39 6.04
N VAL A 82 3.13 2.38 5.84
CA VAL A 82 1.86 2.23 6.54
C VAL A 82 1.88 0.93 7.33
N SER A 83 1.48 0.99 8.59
CA SER A 83 1.31 -0.18 9.46
C SER A 83 -0.17 -0.47 9.67
N ILE A 84 -0.54 -1.76 9.57
CA ILE A 84 -1.92 -2.22 9.69
C ILE A 84 -1.98 -3.33 10.73
N LEU A 85 -3.06 -3.37 11.51
CA LEU A 85 -3.36 -4.48 12.40
C LEU A 85 -4.78 -4.97 12.14
N ARG A 86 -4.93 -6.22 11.71
CA ARG A 86 -6.22 -6.85 11.44
C ARG A 86 -6.55 -7.90 12.50
N PHE A 87 -7.80 -7.95 12.93
CA PHE A 87 -8.34 -8.96 13.84
C PHE A 87 -9.39 -9.77 13.11
N GLN A 88 -9.36 -11.10 13.27
CA GLN A 88 -10.39 -12.00 12.76
C GLN A 88 -10.96 -12.79 13.94
N VAL A 89 -12.28 -12.72 14.12
CA VAL A 89 -13.02 -13.41 15.18
C VAL A 89 -14.09 -14.30 14.56
N ASN A 90 -14.15 -15.57 14.98
CA ASN A 90 -15.16 -16.54 14.54
C ASN A 90 -16.04 -16.93 15.73
N PHE A 91 -17.36 -17.03 15.52
CA PHE A 91 -18.37 -17.37 16.54
C PHE A 91 -19.14 -18.62 16.18
#